data_AF-A0A534W2Z5-F1
#
_entry.id   AF-A0A534W2Z5-F1
#
_cell.length_a   1.000
_cell.length_b   1.000
_cell.length_c   1.000
_cell.angle_alpha   90.00
_cell.angle_beta   90.00
_cell.angle_gamma   90.00
#
_symmetry.space_group_name_H-M   'P 1'
#
loop_
_entity.id
_entity.type
_entity.pdbx_description
1 polymer ?
#
loop_
_entity_poly.entity_id
_entity_poly.type
_entity_poly.pdbx_seq_one_letter_code
_entity_poly.pdbx_strand_id
1 'polypeptide(L)' 'MSDEFPFPESLCHRCAAPPRYVRTPSSTFILCPLLPEKYPRQPVRSCPLFRPRTESDPGPSVSSSGGTRRPPRR' A
#
# COMPACT_ATOMS: atom_id res chain seq x y z
N MET A 1 -11.13 6.70 12.22
CA MET A 1 -10.77 7.62 11.12
C MET A 1 -9.82 6.84 10.21
N SER A 2 -10.32 6.30 9.11
CA SER A 2 -9.61 5.34 8.23
C SER A 2 -8.61 6.02 7.29
N ASP A 3 -7.89 7.01 7.80
CA ASP A 3 -7.06 7.98 7.06
C ASP A 3 -5.61 7.52 6.85
N GLU A 4 -5.30 6.24 7.11
CA GLU A 4 -3.91 5.77 7.15
C GLU A 4 -3.26 5.61 5.75
N PHE A 5 -4.06 5.62 4.67
CA PHE A 5 -3.55 5.45 3.31
C PHE A 5 -4.09 6.48 2.31
N PRO A 6 -3.24 6.97 1.38
CA PRO A 6 -3.71 7.77 0.26
C PRO A 6 -4.68 6.93 -0.59
N PHE A 7 -5.87 7.47 -0.86
CA PHE A 7 -6.93 6.83 -1.63
C PHE A 7 -7.41 5.49 -1.02
N PRO A 8 -8.10 5.49 0.14
CA PRO A 8 -8.53 4.26 0.82
C PRO A 8 -9.48 3.40 -0.04
N GLU A 9 -10.22 4.04 -0.95
CA GLU A 9 -11.12 3.39 -1.90
C GLU A 9 -10.43 2.78 -3.14
N SER A 10 -9.12 2.93 -3.29
CA SER A 10 -8.41 2.39 -4.45
C SER A 10 -8.24 0.88 -4.36
N LEU A 11 -8.59 0.18 -5.45
CA LEU A 11 -8.42 -1.28 -5.57
C LEU A 11 -6.94 -1.72 -5.48
N CYS A 12 -6.00 -0.82 -5.75
CA CYS A 12 -4.57 -1.13 -5.71
C CYS A 12 -4.10 -1.62 -4.34
N HIS A 13 -4.69 -1.14 -3.24
CA HIS A 13 -4.35 -1.59 -1.87
C HIS A 13 -4.79 -3.04 -1.60
N ARG A 14 -5.80 -3.51 -2.31
CA ARG A 14 -6.35 -4.87 -2.19
C ARG A 14 -5.81 -5.81 -3.26
N CYS A 15 -4.94 -5.32 -4.14
CA CYS A 15 -4.38 -6.10 -5.23
C CYS A 15 -3.25 -7.02 -4.73
N ALA A 16 -3.11 -8.18 -5.35
CA ALA A 16 -1.98 -9.09 -5.13
C ALA A 16 -0.67 -8.47 -5.63
N ALA A 17 -0.74 -7.61 -6.65
CA ALA A 17 0.41 -6.88 -7.15
C ALA A 17 0.79 -5.74 -6.18
N PRO A 18 2.06 -5.64 -5.74
CA PRO A 18 2.48 -4.62 -4.80
C PRO A 18 2.41 -3.22 -5.43
N PRO A 19 1.63 -2.28 -4.88
CA PRO A 19 1.60 -0.90 -5.36
C PRO A 19 2.87 -0.15 -4.98
N ARG A 20 3.35 0.75 -5.85
CA ARG A 20 4.41 1.70 -5.54
C ARG A 20 3.80 3.06 -5.19
N TYR A 21 4.16 3.62 -4.04
CA TYR A 21 3.73 4.98 -3.69
C TYR A 21 4.78 5.99 -4.12
N VAL A 22 4.42 6.83 -5.08
CA VAL A 22 5.24 7.96 -5.53
C VAL A 22 4.81 9.18 -4.72
N ARG A 23 5.66 9.60 -3.79
CA ARG A 23 5.41 10.79 -2.95
C ARG A 23 6.09 12.00 -3.57
N THR A 24 5.34 13.04 -3.82
CA THR A 24 5.83 14.37 -4.18
C THR A 24 5.62 15.32 -2.98
N PRO A 25 6.19 16.53 -3.01
CA PRO A 25 6.00 17.49 -1.92
C PRO A 25 4.54 17.89 -1.67
N SER A 26 3.70 17.82 -2.71
CA SER A 26 2.30 18.25 -2.68
C SER A 26 1.28 17.11 -2.71
N SER A 27 1.67 15.92 -3.21
CA SER A 27 0.72 14.84 -3.51
C SER A 27 1.37 13.47 -3.35
N THR A 28 0.56 12.45 -3.12
CA THR A 28 1.00 11.04 -3.21
C THR A 28 0.21 10.34 -4.30
N PHE A 29 0.90 9.56 -5.13
CA PHE A 29 0.31 8.79 -6.21
C PHE A 29 0.59 7.30 -6.04
N ILE A 30 -0.37 6.45 -6.40
CA ILE A 30 -0.21 5.00 -6.43
C ILE A 30 0.14 4.56 -7.86
N LEU A 31 1.31 3.96 -8.07
CA LEU A 31 1.78 3.45 -9.35
C LEU A 31 1.85 1.92 -9.32
N CYS A 32 1.22 1.27 -10.30
CA CYS A 32 1.21 -0.17 -10.50
C CYS A 32 2.34 -0.51 -11.47
N PRO A 33 3.30 -1.36 -11.06
CA PRO A 33 4.40 -1.76 -11.92
C PRO A 33 3.98 -2.68 -13.07
N LEU A 34 2.79 -3.27 -13.00
CA LEU A 34 2.29 -4.23 -13.99
C LEU A 34 1.52 -3.58 -15.14
N LEU A 35 1.23 -2.29 -15.08
CA LEU A 35 0.49 -1.60 -16.13
C LEU A 35 1.49 -0.98 -17.11
N PRO A 36 1.62 -1.50 -18.36
CA PRO A 36 2.54 -0.96 -19.35
C PRO A 36 2.05 0.35 -20.00
N GLU A 37 0.75 0.66 -19.88
CA GLU A 37 0.07 1.78 -20.53
C GLU A 37 -0.13 3.00 -19.60
N LYS A 38 -0.73 4.06 -20.15
CA LYS A 38 -1.07 5.30 -19.43
C LYS A 38 -1.90 4.99 -18.18
N TYR A 39 -1.43 5.51 -17.06
CA TYR A 39 -2.03 5.27 -15.77
C TYR A 39 -3.41 5.94 -15.63
N PRO A 40 -4.46 5.22 -15.17
CA PRO A 40 -5.79 5.79 -15.01
C PRO A 40 -5.82 6.87 -13.93
N ARG A 41 -6.80 7.78 -14.02
CA ARG A 41 -6.99 8.85 -13.01
C ARG A 41 -7.23 8.22 -11.64
N GLN A 42 -6.56 8.75 -10.63
CA GLN A 42 -6.68 8.26 -9.27
C GLN A 42 -7.89 8.92 -8.57
N PRO A 43 -8.64 8.18 -7.72
CA PRO A 43 -8.40 6.81 -7.25
C PRO A 43 -8.77 5.72 -8.27
N VAL A 44 -7.95 4.66 -8.37
CA VAL A 44 -8.22 3.54 -9.29
C VAL A 44 -9.33 2.65 -8.71
N ARG A 45 -10.54 2.79 -9.26
CA ARG A 45 -11.74 2.03 -8.84
C ARG A 45 -12.12 0.89 -9.78
N SER A 46 -11.56 0.85 -10.99
CA SER A 46 -11.72 -0.23 -11.96
C SER A 46 -10.40 -0.46 -12.67
N CYS A 47 -9.92 -1.70 -12.68
CA CYS A 47 -8.67 -2.09 -13.32
C CYS A 47 -8.80 -3.50 -13.90
N PRO A 48 -8.51 -3.71 -15.20
CA PRO A 48 -8.60 -5.04 -15.84
C PRO A 48 -7.54 -6.03 -15.32
N LEU A 49 -6.43 -5.51 -14.77
CA LEU A 49 -5.34 -6.31 -14.20
C LEU A 49 -5.50 -6.56 -12.70
N PHE A 50 -6.62 -6.13 -12.10
CA PHE A 50 -6.85 -6.32 -10.67
C PHE A 50 -6.94 -7.80 -10.33
N ARG A 51 -6.10 -8.24 -9.40
CA ARG A 51 -6.15 -9.56 -8.79
C ARG A 51 -6.29 -9.37 -7.29
N PRO A 52 -7.36 -9.84 -6.63
CA PRO A 52 -7.48 -9.69 -5.19
C PRO A 52 -6.38 -10.46 -4.48
N ARG A 53 -5.78 -9.88 -3.44
CA ARG A 53 -4.87 -10.58 -2.53
C ARG A 53 -5.70 -11.60 -1.76
N THR A 54 -5.58 -12.88 -2.11
CA THR A 54 -6.04 -13.98 -1.28
C THR A 54 -5.11 -14.09 -0.07
N GLU A 55 -5.66 -14.41 1.11
CA GLU A 55 -4.92 -14.52 2.39
C GLU A 55 -3.75 -15.54 2.36
N SER A 56 -3.56 -16.28 1.26
CA SER A 56 -2.47 -17.23 1.06
C SER A 56 -1.15 -16.64 0.57
N ASP A 57 -1.09 -15.34 0.25
CA ASP A 57 0.19 -14.66 -0.04
C ASP A 57 0.65 -13.89 1.22
N PRO A 58 1.62 -14.41 1.99
CA PRO A 58 2.18 -13.68 3.13
C PRO A 58 3.06 -12.53 2.58
N GLY A 59 2.42 -11.41 2.26
CA GLY A 59 3.11 -10.12 2.21
C GLY A 59 3.68 -9.83 3.60
N PRO A 60 4.74 -9.02 3.72
CA PRO A 60 5.47 -8.88 4.97
C PRO A 60 4.51 -8.34 6.04
N SER A 61 4.05 -9.23 6.92
CA SER A 61 3.46 -8.86 8.19
C SER A 61 4.52 -8.02 8.88
N VAL A 62 4.33 -6.70 8.84
CA VAL A 62 5.07 -5.76 9.68
C VAL A 62 4.70 -6.09 11.12
N SER A 63 5.40 -7.09 11.64
CA SER A 63 5.36 -7.49 13.02
C SER A 63 5.91 -6.30 13.80
N SER A 64 5.00 -5.53 14.37
CA SER A 64 5.29 -4.44 15.30
C SER A 64 6.12 -5.04 16.45
N SER A 65 7.44 -4.97 16.29
CA SER A 65 8.38 -5.44 17.30
C SER A 65 8.34 -4.43 18.44
N GLY A 66 7.67 -4.83 19.52
CA GLY A 66 7.57 -4.08 20.76
C GLY A 66 8.96 -3.67 21.25
N GLY A 67 9.11 -2.38 21.57
CA GLY A 67 10.35 -1.81 22.05
C GLY A 67 10.81 -2.44 23.37
N THR A 68 12.06 -2.91 23.41
CA THR A 68 12.74 -3.23 24.66
C THR A 68 12.98 -1.95 25.45
N ARG A 69 12.19 -1.75 26.52
CA ARG A 69 12.49 -0.77 27.57
C ARG A 69 13.84 -1.12 28.19
N ARG A 70 14.85 -0.28 27.96
CA ARG A 70 16.15 -0.34 28.61
C ARG A 70 15.97 0.09 30.08
N PRO A 71 16.37 -0.72 31.08
CA PRO A 71 16.27 -0.31 32.48
C PRO A 71 17.31 0.77 32.82
N PRO A 72 17.03 1.62 33.83
CA PRO A 72 17.98 2.63 34.29
C PRO A 72 19.18 1.97 34.99
N ARG A 73 20.40 2.47 34.69
CA ARG A 73 21.62 2.15 35.44
C ARG A 73 21.58 2.90 36.76
N ARG A 74 21.68 2.18 37.87
CA ARG A 74 21.96 2.71 39.21
C ARG A 74 23.46 2.86 39.41
#